data_AF-A0A382FLZ6-F1
#
_entry.id   AF-A0A382FLZ6-F1
#
_cell.length_a   1.000
_cell.length_b   1.000
_cell.length_c   1.000
_cell.angle_alpha   90.00
_cell.angle_beta   90.00
_cell.angle_gamma   90.00
#
_symmetry.space_group_name_H-M   'P 1'
#
loop_
_entity.id
_entity.type
_entity.pdbx_description
1 polymer ?
#
loop_
_entity_poly.entity_id
_entity_poly.type
_entity_poly.pdbx_seq_one_letter_code
_entity_poly.pdbx_strand_id
1 'polypeptide(L)'
;MALVKRIVTVVICLLLIPVTAVATAAVKQRFADGPNRVFSGGPLESGALHAGPEPDWSFVSDVSTIEMQLLEPPRSRRIWTAEFDGKLYVWSGYMGSAVGRLWKRWPVQAERDGRAVIRIDDKRYERQLVRITAG
;
A
#
# COMPACT_ATOMS: atom_id res chain seq x y z
N MET A 1 -4.22 -19.09 43.54
CA MET A 1 -3.65 -17.83 42.98
C MET A 1 -2.33 -18.03 42.22
N ALA A 2 -1.34 -18.76 42.76
CA ALA A 2 -0.04 -18.94 42.08
C ALA A 2 -0.12 -19.70 40.73
N LEU A 3 -0.96 -20.74 40.63
CA LEU A 3 -1.13 -21.51 39.39
C LEU A 3 -1.75 -20.67 38.26
N VAL A 4 -2.81 -19.91 38.56
CA VAL A 4 -3.47 -19.00 37.62
C VAL A 4 -2.48 -17.94 37.12
N LYS A 5 -1.69 -17.34 38.01
CA LYS A 5 -0.65 -16.37 37.62
C LYS A 5 0.38 -16.98 36.65
N ARG A 6 0.83 -18.21 36.90
CA ARG A 6 1.77 -18.92 36.00
C ARG A 6 1.16 -19.20 34.63
N ILE A 7 -0.08 -19.67 34.59
CA ILE A 7 -0.80 -19.92 33.32
C ILE A 7 -0.95 -18.63 32.52
N VAL A 8 -1.37 -17.54 33.17
CA VAL A 8 -1.49 -16.22 32.53
C VAL A 8 -0.14 -15.74 31.98
N THR A 9 0.95 -15.86 32.75
CA THR A 9 2.28 -15.50 32.27
C THR A 9 2.68 -16.31 31.04
N VAL A 10 2.45 -17.63 31.05
CA VAL A 10 2.77 -18.50 29.90
C VAL A 10 1.96 -18.08 28.67
N VAL A 11 0.65 -17.84 28.83
CA VAL A 11 -0.22 -17.39 27.72
C VAL A 11 0.27 -16.06 27.15
N ILE A 12 0.62 -15.08 28.00
CA ILE A 12 1.16 -13.79 27.55
C ILE A 12 2.47 -13.98 26.80
N CYS A 13 3.41 -14.77 27.33
CA CYS A 13 4.68 -15.05 26.65
C CYS A 13 4.45 -15.72 25.28
N LEU A 14 3.53 -16.68 25.19
CA LEU A 14 3.19 -17.34 23.94
C LEU A 14 2.55 -16.39 22.92
N LEU A 15 1.71 -15.45 23.36
CA LEU A 15 1.11 -14.42 22.49
C LEU A 15 2.12 -13.34 22.07
N LEU A 16 3.12 -13.03 22.89
CA LEU A 16 4.15 -12.06 22.55
C LEU A 16 5.00 -12.51 21.36
N ILE A 17 5.22 -13.81 21.16
CA ILE A 17 6.02 -14.34 20.05
C ILE A 17 5.43 -13.96 18.68
N PRO A 18 4.17 -14.31 18.32
CA PRO A 18 3.60 -13.92 17.03
C PRO A 18 3.44 -12.41 16.90
N VAL A 19 3.10 -11.69 17.98
CA VAL A 19 2.95 -10.22 17.95
C VAL A 19 4.28 -9.55 17.60
N THR A 20 5.37 -9.94 18.27
CA THR A 20 6.70 -9.39 18.01
C THR A 20 7.20 -9.78 16.62
N ALA A 21 6.93 -11.00 16.15
CA ALA A 21 7.26 -11.43 14.80
C ALA A 21 6.55 -10.57 13.73
N VAL A 22 5.23 -10.36 13.88
CA VAL A 22 4.44 -9.52 12.96
C VAL A 22 4.90 -8.07 12.99
N ALA A 23 5.13 -7.50 14.18
CA ALA A 23 5.62 -6.13 14.32
C ALA A 23 7.00 -5.95 13.67
N THR A 24 7.91 -6.90 13.90
CA THR A 24 9.25 -6.88 13.31
C THR A 24 9.19 -6.99 11.78
N ALA A 25 8.35 -7.91 11.26
CA ALA A 25 8.15 -8.04 9.82
C ALA A 25 7.58 -6.76 9.19
N ALA A 26 6.59 -6.14 9.84
CA ALA A 26 5.99 -4.89 9.40
C ALA A 26 7.02 -3.75 9.36
N VAL A 27 7.89 -3.66 10.37
CA VAL A 27 8.98 -2.67 10.44
C VAL A 27 10.02 -2.94 9.34
N LYS A 28 10.48 -4.19 9.18
CA LYS A 28 11.43 -4.55 8.12
C LYS A 28 10.91 -4.20 6.73
N GLN A 29 9.64 -4.50 6.44
CA GLN A 29 9.04 -4.18 5.14
C GLN A 29 9.07 -2.66 4.85
N ARG A 30 9.06 -1.80 5.88
CA ARG A 30 9.08 -0.34 5.67
C ARG A 30 10.32 0.18 4.96
N PHE A 31 11.41 -0.58 5.01
CA PHE A 31 12.69 -0.26 4.39
C PHE A 31 12.96 -1.11 3.14
N ALA A 32 12.00 -1.95 2.75
CA ALA A 32 12.09 -2.72 1.52
C ALA A 32 11.65 -1.87 0.32
N ASP A 33 12.20 -2.20 -0.84
CA ASP A 33 11.80 -1.64 -2.12
C ASP A 33 10.42 -2.17 -2.52
N GLY A 34 9.40 -1.40 -2.18
CA GLY A 34 8.01 -1.76 -2.45
C GLY A 34 7.31 -2.57 -1.36
N PRO A 35 5.99 -2.73 -1.50
CA PRO A 35 5.15 -3.42 -0.54
C PRO A 35 5.27 -4.95 -0.70
N ASN A 36 4.75 -5.69 0.27
CA ASN A 36 4.44 -7.10 0.06
C ASN A 36 2.92 -7.30 0.12
N ARG A 37 2.46 -8.56 0.11
CA ARG A 37 1.02 -8.87 0.13
C ARG A 37 0.27 -8.34 1.36
N VAL A 38 0.97 -8.10 2.47
CA VAL A 38 0.38 -7.81 3.80
C VAL A 38 0.74 -6.41 4.29
N PHE A 39 1.98 -5.97 4.10
CA PHE A 39 2.52 -4.74 4.66
C PHE A 39 2.89 -3.74 3.57
N SER A 40 2.63 -2.46 3.86
CA SER A 40 3.16 -1.33 3.11
C SER A 40 4.69 -1.27 3.17
N GLY A 41 5.30 -0.94 2.04
CA GLY A 41 6.74 -0.88 1.85
C GLY A 41 7.34 0.51 2.01
N GLY A 42 8.64 0.59 1.73
CA GLY A 42 9.37 1.85 1.53
C GLY A 42 9.14 2.42 0.13
N PRO A 43 10.01 3.33 -0.32
CA PRO A 43 10.02 3.83 -1.68
C PRO A 43 10.15 2.70 -2.73
N LEU A 44 9.68 2.97 -3.95
CA LEU A 44 9.84 2.16 -5.15
C LEU A 44 11.12 2.63 -5.85
N GLU A 45 12.18 1.85 -5.70
CA GLU A 45 13.52 2.19 -6.18
C GLU A 45 13.88 1.43 -7.46
N SER A 46 13.62 0.12 -7.49
CA SER A 46 13.86 -0.68 -8.69
C SER A 46 12.84 -0.41 -9.79
N GLY A 47 13.29 -0.69 -11.01
CA GLY A 47 12.53 -0.52 -12.23
C GLY A 47 12.86 0.77 -12.97
N ALA A 48 12.80 0.68 -14.30
CA ALA A 48 13.11 1.79 -15.18
C ALA A 48 12.06 2.89 -15.01
N LEU A 49 12.50 4.14 -14.84
CA LEU A 49 11.58 5.27 -14.83
C LEU A 49 11.12 5.54 -16.27
N HIS A 50 9.82 5.54 -16.48
CA HIS A 50 9.26 5.88 -17.79
C HIS A 50 9.48 7.35 -18.08
N ALA A 51 10.37 7.63 -19.03
CA ALA A 51 10.51 8.94 -19.65
C ALA A 51 9.85 8.88 -21.03
N GLY A 52 8.72 9.58 -21.20
CA GLY A 52 7.97 9.55 -22.46
C GLY A 52 6.58 10.19 -22.35
N PRO A 53 5.83 10.20 -23.47
CA PRO A 53 4.41 10.58 -23.46
C PRO A 53 3.60 9.63 -22.59
N GLU A 54 2.33 9.97 -22.35
CA GLU A 54 1.42 9.09 -21.62
C GLU A 54 1.37 7.69 -22.28
N PRO A 55 1.64 6.61 -21.54
CA PRO A 55 1.56 5.26 -22.07
C PRO A 55 0.09 4.91 -22.35
N ASP A 56 -0.12 4.03 -23.32
CA ASP A 56 -1.39 3.33 -23.41
C ASP A 56 -1.56 2.44 -22.18
N TRP A 57 -2.60 2.68 -21.38
CA TRP A 57 -2.88 1.93 -20.16
C TRP A 57 -3.62 0.61 -20.40
N SER A 58 -3.94 0.27 -21.65
CA SER A 58 -4.69 -0.96 -21.98
C SER A 58 -4.09 -2.23 -21.36
N PHE A 59 -2.77 -2.32 -21.21
CA PHE A 59 -2.08 -3.43 -20.54
C PHE A 59 -2.47 -3.60 -19.07
N VAL A 60 -3.01 -2.56 -18.44
CA VAL A 60 -3.45 -2.63 -17.03
C VAL A 60 -4.72 -3.46 -16.88
N SER A 61 -5.51 -3.62 -17.95
CA SER A 61 -6.71 -4.47 -17.93
C SER A 61 -6.41 -5.93 -17.60
N ASP A 62 -5.17 -6.38 -17.82
CA ASP A 62 -4.71 -7.74 -17.50
C ASP A 62 -4.13 -7.88 -16.08
N VAL A 63 -3.95 -6.78 -15.34
CA VAL A 63 -3.40 -6.80 -13.97
C VAL A 63 -4.42 -6.33 -12.94
N SER A 64 -4.63 -7.19 -11.93
CA SER A 64 -5.58 -6.90 -10.85
C SER A 64 -5.08 -5.84 -9.87
N THR A 65 -3.77 -5.83 -9.62
CA THR A 65 -3.16 -4.94 -8.63
C THR A 65 -1.81 -4.43 -9.09
N ILE A 66 -1.49 -3.21 -8.69
CA ILE A 66 -0.23 -2.54 -8.97
C ILE A 66 0.43 -2.09 -7.66
N GLU A 67 1.71 -1.75 -7.73
CA GLU A 67 2.39 -1.08 -6.63
C GLU A 67 2.26 0.43 -6.80
N MET A 68 1.89 1.12 -5.73
CA MET A 68 1.71 2.56 -5.71
C MET A 68 2.37 3.15 -4.46
N GLN A 69 3.22 4.14 -4.67
CA GLN A 69 3.85 4.95 -3.64
C GLN A 69 3.32 6.37 -3.71
N LEU A 70 3.02 6.98 -2.55
CA LEU A 70 2.93 8.45 -2.45
C LEU A 70 4.32 9.01 -2.17
N LEU A 71 4.61 10.22 -2.64
CA LEU A 71 5.88 10.88 -2.32
C LEU A 71 5.93 11.37 -0.87
N GLU A 72 4.80 11.83 -0.32
CA GLU A 72 4.71 12.32 1.07
C GLU A 72 3.51 11.68 1.81
N PRO A 73 3.73 10.78 2.80
CA PRO A 73 5.02 10.16 3.13
C PRO A 73 5.45 9.13 2.08
N PRO A 74 6.77 8.85 1.92
CA PRO A 74 7.31 7.94 0.91
C PRO A 74 7.04 6.47 1.24
N ARG A 75 5.79 6.05 1.02
CA ARG A 75 5.25 4.74 1.44
C ARG A 75 4.54 4.05 0.29
N SER A 76 5.00 2.86 -0.07
CA SER A 76 4.38 2.04 -1.11
C SER A 76 3.31 1.10 -0.58
N ARG A 77 2.37 0.72 -1.43
CA ARG A 77 1.27 -0.22 -1.15
C ARG A 77 0.84 -0.93 -2.42
N ARG A 78 0.32 -2.15 -2.28
CA ARG A 78 -0.35 -2.86 -3.35
C ARG A 78 -1.81 -2.42 -3.40
N ILE A 79 -2.28 -1.99 -4.55
CA ILE A 79 -3.62 -1.41 -4.73
C ILE A 79 -4.30 -2.02 -5.95
N TRP A 80 -5.62 -2.18 -5.86
CA TRP A 80 -6.43 -2.60 -6.99
C TRP A 80 -6.54 -1.48 -8.01
N THR A 81 -6.51 -1.88 -9.27
CA THR A 81 -6.51 -0.96 -10.39
C THR A 81 -7.53 -1.37 -11.44
N ALA A 82 -7.90 -0.42 -12.29
CA ALA A 82 -8.68 -0.65 -13.50
C ALA A 82 -8.22 0.34 -14.57
N GLU A 83 -8.35 -0.04 -15.84
CA GLU A 83 -8.25 0.87 -16.97
C GLU A 83 -9.65 1.17 -17.49
N PHE A 84 -9.87 2.42 -17.90
CA PHE A 84 -11.06 2.82 -18.64
C PHE A 84 -10.78 4.07 -19.47
N ASP A 85 -11.09 4.01 -20.77
CA ASP A 85 -10.91 5.13 -21.72
C ASP A 85 -9.47 5.68 -21.73
N GLY A 86 -8.49 4.77 -21.73
CA GLY A 86 -7.07 5.12 -21.75
C GLY A 86 -6.60 5.79 -20.46
N LYS A 87 -7.33 5.62 -19.35
CA LYS A 87 -6.97 6.16 -18.04
C LYS A 87 -6.87 5.09 -16.99
N LEU A 88 -5.90 5.27 -16.11
CA LEU A 88 -5.66 4.42 -14.96
C LEU A 88 -6.48 4.89 -13.75
N TYR A 89 -7.23 3.97 -13.14
CA TYR A 89 -8.00 4.20 -11.92
C TYR A 89 -7.51 3.29 -10.82
N VAL A 90 -7.33 3.84 -9.61
CA VAL A 90 -6.96 3.07 -8.43
C VAL A 90 -8.04 3.10 -7.37
N TRP A 91 -8.31 1.97 -6.74
CA TRP A 91 -9.37 1.85 -5.75
C TRP A 91 -8.89 2.15 -4.34
N SER A 92 -9.45 3.21 -3.75
CA SER A 92 -9.13 3.60 -2.38
C SER A 92 -9.75 2.66 -1.34
N GLY A 93 -10.97 2.17 -1.61
CA GLY A 93 -11.70 1.21 -0.76
C GLY A 93 -11.80 1.64 0.71
N TYR A 94 -11.74 2.94 1.01
CA TYR A 94 -11.72 3.49 2.38
C TYR A 94 -13.07 4.05 2.83
N MET A 95 -13.99 4.29 1.89
CA MET A 95 -15.28 4.93 2.19
C MET A 95 -16.36 3.94 2.69
N GLY A 96 -16.10 2.62 2.64
CA GLY A 96 -17.08 1.59 2.97
C GLY A 96 -17.28 1.28 4.46
N SER A 97 -16.38 1.72 5.35
CA SER A 97 -16.55 1.52 6.80
C SER A 97 -15.70 2.48 7.64
N ALA A 98 -16.15 2.78 8.86
CA ALA A 98 -15.40 3.61 9.82
C ALA A 98 -14.03 3.01 10.16
N VAL A 99 -13.94 1.68 10.25
CA VAL A 99 -12.68 0.94 10.44
C VAL A 99 -11.75 1.13 9.23
N GLY A 100 -12.28 1.04 8.01
CA GLY A 100 -11.52 1.27 6.78
C GLY A 100 -10.97 2.69 6.70
N ARG A 101 -11.75 3.69 7.12
CA ARG A 101 -11.32 5.11 7.18
C ARG A 101 -10.24 5.35 8.24
N LEU A 102 -10.32 4.69 9.40
CA LEU A 102 -9.31 4.81 10.46
C LEU A 102 -7.99 4.10 10.09
N TRP A 103 -8.10 2.96 9.39
CA TRP A 103 -6.97 2.11 9.04
C TRP A 103 -6.24 2.59 7.77
N LYS A 104 -6.96 3.11 6.78
CA LYS A 104 -6.40 3.61 5.50
C LYS A 104 -6.25 5.14 5.54
N ARG A 105 -5.09 5.62 6.03
CA ARG A 105 -4.77 7.06 6.06
C ARG A 105 -4.34 7.63 4.70
N TRP A 106 -3.93 6.76 3.79
CA TRP A 106 -3.31 7.18 2.55
C TRP A 106 -4.21 7.97 1.58
N PRO A 107 -5.54 7.73 1.47
CA PRO A 107 -6.36 8.53 0.56
C PRO A 107 -6.40 9.99 0.99
N VAL A 108 -6.45 10.24 2.30
CA VAL A 108 -6.36 11.60 2.86
C VAL A 108 -4.98 12.22 2.60
N GLN A 109 -3.91 11.42 2.60
CA GLN A 109 -2.57 11.89 2.23
C GLN A 109 -2.51 12.23 0.74
N ALA A 110 -3.07 11.40 -0.13
CA ALA A 110 -3.15 11.63 -1.57
C ALA A 110 -4.00 12.87 -1.93
N GLU A 111 -5.04 13.17 -1.16
CA GLU A 111 -5.82 14.40 -1.34
C GLU A 111 -5.03 15.66 -0.95
N ARG A 112 -4.03 15.55 -0.06
CA ARG A 112 -3.15 16.66 0.31
C ARG A 112 -1.97 16.82 -0.64
N ASP A 113 -1.35 15.70 -1.02
CA ASP A 113 -0.28 15.61 -2.01
C ASP A 113 -0.49 14.35 -2.85
N GLY A 114 -1.00 14.55 -4.07
CA GLY A 114 -1.33 13.47 -4.99
C GLY A 114 -0.12 12.91 -5.75
N ARG A 115 1.09 13.44 -5.56
CA ARG A 115 2.27 12.95 -6.29
C ARG A 115 2.55 11.51 -5.88
N ALA A 116 2.62 10.65 -6.88
CA ALA A 116 2.77 9.22 -6.71
C ALA A 116 3.74 8.62 -7.72
N VAL A 117 4.30 7.47 -7.36
CA VAL A 117 5.01 6.59 -8.29
C VAL A 117 4.24 5.28 -8.34
N ILE A 118 3.93 4.83 -9.54
CA ILE A 118 3.30 3.55 -9.80
C ILE A 118 4.34 2.62 -10.39
N ARG A 119 4.39 1.36 -9.96
CA ARG A 119 5.24 0.33 -10.57
C ARG A 119 4.39 -0.83 -11.09
N ILE A 120 4.59 -1.15 -12.35
CA ILE A 120 3.97 -2.27 -13.08
C ILE A 120 5.05 -2.90 -13.94
N ASP A 121 5.22 -4.22 -13.85
CA ASP A 121 6.20 -5.01 -14.61
C ASP A 121 7.60 -4.36 -14.67
N ASP A 122 8.17 -4.08 -13.49
CA ASP A 122 9.50 -3.46 -13.33
C ASP A 122 9.69 -2.10 -14.01
N LYS A 123 8.59 -1.40 -14.32
CA LYS A 123 8.60 -0.04 -14.86
C LYS A 123 7.86 0.90 -13.93
N ARG A 124 8.51 2.04 -13.63
CA ARG A 124 7.99 3.08 -12.74
C ARG A 124 7.42 4.23 -13.54
N TYR A 125 6.31 4.78 -13.06
CA TYR A 125 5.56 5.86 -13.67
C TYR A 125 5.24 6.92 -12.62
N GLU A 126 5.74 8.13 -12.78
CA GLU A 126 5.35 9.26 -11.93
C GLU A 126 3.97 9.75 -12.33
N ARG A 127 3.06 9.84 -11.36
CA ARG A 127 1.65 10.19 -11.59
C ARG A 127 1.16 11.18 -10.56
N GLN A 128 0.12 11.92 -10.95
CA GLN A 128 -0.65 12.75 -10.05
C GLN A 128 -1.99 12.07 -9.78
N LEU A 129 -2.20 11.62 -8.54
CA LEU A 129 -3.49 11.10 -8.11
C LEU A 129 -4.48 12.25 -8.00
N VAL A 130 -5.63 12.08 -8.65
CA VAL A 130 -6.76 13.01 -8.58
C VAL A 130 -7.95 12.24 -8.02
N ARG A 131 -8.54 12.77 -6.95
CA ARG A 131 -9.74 12.18 -6.37
C ARG A 131 -10.92 12.42 -7.29
N ILE A 132 -11.60 11.34 -7.64
CA ILE A 132 -12.88 11.38 -8.35
C ILE A 132 -13.98 11.61 -7.33
N THR A 133 -14.78 12.65 -7.54
CA THR A 133 -15.88 13.06 -6.65
C THR A 133 -17.26 12.86 -7.27
N ALA A 134 -17.33 12.68 -8.59
CA ALA A 134 -18.53 12.42 -9.36
C ALA A 134 -18.18 11.50 -10.54
N GLY A 135 -19.17 10.74 -11.02
CA GLY A 135 -19.07 9.83 -12.16
C GLY A 135 -20.40 9.72 -12.87
#